data_AF-A0A7D5VCQ1-F1
#
_entry.id   AF-A0A7D5VCQ1-F1
#
_cell.length_a   1.000
_cell.length_b   1.000
_cell.length_c   1.000
_cell.angle_alpha   90.00
_cell.angle_beta   90.00
_cell.angle_gamma   90.00
#
_symmetry.space_group_name_H-M   'P 1'
#
loop_
_entity.id
_entity.type
_entity.pdbx_description
1 polymer ?
#
loop_
_entity_poly.entity_id
_entity_poly.type
_entity_poly.pdbx_seq_one_letter_code
_entity_poly.pdbx_strand_id
1 'polypeptide(L)'
;MQKIIPLLFIILTNPLLFAATGKQDLNLVQKEFEQWLDNALANSPGTASYTINKLDPRLQLEPCAAIEVSLPQGYRLIGKTMLRAKCLQGASWSVNTPAQITMQVQYVVAARPLGANQTLADADLMLQRGDLGTLPGSVILDSTQALGRALNTAIAAGQPIRKEHLRAAMVIQQNQRVKILYREDGIEINNEGIALGNAAEGAIVRIRVGGNTILSGTALPGGVVLVSP
;
A
#
# COMPACT_ATOMS: atom_id res chain seq x y z
N MET A 1 -1.01 -81.44 31.30
CA MET A 1 -0.96 -80.80 29.95
C MET A 1 -1.05 -79.30 30.15
N GLN A 2 0.07 -78.61 29.93
CA GLN A 2 0.27 -77.15 29.90
C GLN A 2 -0.60 -76.48 28.84
N LYS A 3 -1.13 -75.28 29.11
CA LYS A 3 -1.06 -74.13 28.19
C LYS A 3 -0.97 -72.82 28.97
N ILE A 4 0.22 -72.22 28.93
CA ILE A 4 0.55 -70.86 29.38
C ILE A 4 0.27 -69.92 28.21
N ILE A 5 -0.57 -68.91 28.43
CA ILE A 5 -0.84 -67.83 27.45
C ILE A 5 -0.06 -66.59 27.92
N PRO A 6 0.85 -66.02 27.11
CA PRO A 6 1.67 -64.89 27.54
C PRO A 6 0.89 -63.58 27.41
N LEU A 7 0.99 -62.76 28.46
CA LEU A 7 0.40 -61.43 28.57
C LEU A 7 1.24 -60.46 27.71
N LEU A 8 0.64 -59.94 26.63
CA LEU A 8 1.25 -58.98 25.72
C LEU A 8 1.20 -57.58 26.35
N PHE A 9 2.34 -57.06 26.81
CA PHE A 9 2.48 -55.70 27.33
C PHE A 9 2.60 -54.71 26.15
N ILE A 10 1.52 -53.98 25.84
CA ILE A 10 1.53 -52.86 24.89
C ILE A 10 2.08 -51.63 25.62
N ILE A 11 3.28 -51.19 25.22
CA ILE A 11 3.90 -49.95 25.70
C ILE A 11 3.27 -48.79 24.92
N LEU A 12 2.32 -48.08 25.55
CA LEU A 12 1.81 -46.79 25.08
C LEU A 12 2.90 -45.72 25.24
N THR A 13 3.69 -45.47 24.19
CA THR A 13 4.57 -44.30 24.13
C THR A 13 3.73 -43.04 23.92
N ASN A 14 3.42 -42.38 25.02
CA ASN A 14 2.75 -41.07 25.03
C ASN A 14 3.77 -40.03 24.50
N PRO A 15 3.51 -39.31 23.40
CA PRO A 15 4.41 -38.26 22.94
C PRO A 15 4.32 -37.11 23.93
N LEU A 16 5.39 -36.91 24.71
CA LEU A 16 5.56 -35.73 25.55
C LEU A 16 5.53 -34.49 24.65
N LEU A 17 4.44 -33.73 24.72
CA LEU A 17 4.36 -32.36 24.25
C LEU A 17 5.41 -31.55 25.04
N PHE A 18 6.53 -31.24 24.41
CA PHE A 18 7.49 -30.27 24.94
C PHE A 18 6.84 -28.89 24.93
N ALA A 19 6.27 -28.49 26.07
CA ALA A 19 6.02 -27.08 26.35
C ALA A 19 7.39 -26.41 26.50
N ALA A 20 7.74 -25.53 25.56
CA ALA A 20 8.93 -24.70 25.67
C ALA A 20 8.83 -23.85 26.94
N THR A 21 9.60 -24.20 27.96
CA THR A 21 9.71 -23.49 29.23
C THR A 21 10.85 -22.49 29.10
N GLY A 22 10.51 -21.23 28.82
CA GLY A 22 11.49 -20.15 28.64
C GLY A 22 10.81 -18.80 28.55
N LYS A 23 11.58 -17.71 28.54
CA LYS A 23 11.09 -16.38 28.16
C LYS A 23 11.50 -16.12 26.71
N GLN A 24 10.65 -15.47 25.95
CA GLN A 24 10.99 -15.05 24.59
C GLN A 24 12.16 -14.06 24.61
N ASP A 25 13.11 -14.23 23.70
CA ASP A 25 14.16 -13.24 23.48
C ASP A 25 13.58 -12.01 22.76
N LEU A 26 13.55 -10.88 23.45
CA LEU A 26 13.05 -9.61 22.91
C LEU A 26 13.91 -9.09 21.75
N ASN A 27 15.20 -9.47 21.66
CA ASN A 27 16.04 -9.10 20.52
C ASN A 27 15.62 -9.86 19.25
N LEU A 28 15.15 -11.10 19.39
CA LEU A 28 14.59 -11.84 18.27
C LEU A 28 13.31 -11.15 17.76
N VAL A 29 12.41 -10.76 18.67
CA VAL A 29 11.20 -10.01 18.32
C VAL A 29 11.54 -8.67 17.67
N GLN A 30 12.56 -7.97 18.18
CA GLN A 30 13.05 -6.72 17.59
C GLN A 30 13.55 -6.92 16.15
N LYS A 31 14.30 -8.00 15.90
CA LYS A 31 14.80 -8.35 14.57
C LYS A 31 13.68 -8.70 13.59
N GLU A 32 12.61 -9.35 14.05
CA GLU A 32 11.43 -9.60 13.21
C GLU A 32 10.77 -8.29 12.73
N PHE A 33 10.73 -7.26 13.57
CA PHE A 33 10.24 -5.94 13.14
C PHE A 33 11.14 -5.31 12.07
N GLU A 34 12.47 -5.40 12.23
CA GLU A 34 13.45 -4.88 11.26
C GLU A 34 13.31 -5.60 9.92
N GLN A 35 13.32 -6.93 9.92
CA GLN A 35 13.19 -7.73 8.71
C GLN A 35 11.85 -7.50 8.00
N TRP A 36 10.77 -7.33 8.75
CA TRP A 36 9.48 -6.99 8.16
C TRP A 36 9.50 -5.60 7.51
N LEU A 37 10.09 -4.59 8.16
CA LEU A 37 10.21 -3.25 7.58
C LEU A 37 11.09 -3.25 6.32
N ASP A 38 12.22 -3.95 6.33
CA ASP A 38 13.10 -4.05 5.16
C ASP A 38 12.34 -4.59 3.94
N ASN A 39 11.57 -5.67 4.15
CA ASN A 39 10.73 -6.26 3.10
C ASN A 39 9.60 -5.32 2.67
N ALA A 40 8.90 -4.70 3.63
CA ALA A 40 7.78 -3.80 3.35
C ALA A 40 8.22 -2.53 2.61
N LEU A 41 9.46 -2.08 2.84
CA LEU A 41 10.03 -0.87 2.25
C LEU A 41 10.83 -1.11 0.97
N ALA A 42 11.11 -2.37 0.60
CA ALA A 42 11.96 -2.73 -0.54
C ALA A 42 11.52 -2.12 -1.88
N ASN A 43 10.21 -1.97 -2.10
CA ASN A 43 9.62 -1.43 -3.34
C ASN A 43 9.14 0.03 -3.19
N SER A 44 9.71 0.76 -2.24
CA SER A 44 9.34 2.16 -2.02
C SER A 44 9.85 3.06 -3.14
N PRO A 45 9.17 4.19 -3.43
CA PRO A 45 9.55 5.10 -4.53
C PRO A 45 10.84 5.90 -4.29
N GLY A 46 11.58 5.63 -3.22
CA GLY A 46 12.78 6.36 -2.85
C GLY A 46 13.61 5.63 -1.79
N THR A 47 14.54 6.36 -1.18
CA THR A 47 15.40 5.81 -0.13
C THR A 47 14.69 5.88 1.21
N ALA A 48 14.23 4.74 1.68
CA ALA A 48 13.63 4.60 2.99
C ALA A 48 14.70 4.50 4.08
N SER A 49 14.44 5.12 5.23
CA SER A 49 15.16 4.88 6.47
C SER A 49 14.16 4.81 7.62
N TYR A 50 14.51 4.09 8.68
CA TYR A 50 13.63 3.94 9.82
C TYR A 50 14.39 3.92 11.15
N THR A 51 13.67 4.21 12.22
CA THR A 51 14.10 4.01 13.60
C THR A 51 12.96 3.35 14.34
N ILE A 52 13.21 2.19 14.95
CA ILE A 52 12.24 1.46 15.75
C ILE A 52 12.56 1.74 17.22
N ASN A 53 11.54 2.03 18.02
CA ASN A 53 11.71 2.09 19.46
C ASN A 53 12.02 0.69 20.00
N LYS A 54 12.95 0.62 20.95
CA LYS A 54 13.24 -0.64 21.63
C LYS A 54 12.01 -1.10 22.41
N LEU A 55 11.76 -2.41 22.39
CA LEU A 55 10.78 -3.03 23.27
C LEU A 55 11.13 -2.78 24.74
N ASP A 56 10.11 -2.63 25.60
CA ASP A 56 10.31 -2.47 27.04
C ASP A 56 11.02 -3.73 27.60
N PRO A 57 12.22 -3.60 28.19
CA PRO A 57 12.96 -4.73 28.75
C PRO A 57 12.21 -5.49 29.85
N ARG A 58 11.17 -4.88 30.44
CA ARG A 58 10.33 -5.50 31.48
C ARG A 58 9.29 -6.46 30.90
N LEU A 59 9.07 -6.44 29.59
CA LEU A 59 8.08 -7.28 28.92
C LEU A 59 8.41 -8.76 29.11
N GLN A 60 7.46 -9.51 29.65
CA GLN A 60 7.56 -10.94 29.87
C GLN A 60 6.68 -11.64 28.83
N LEU A 61 7.29 -12.10 27.74
CA LEU A 61 6.59 -12.84 26.69
C LEU A 61 6.95 -14.32 26.81
N GLU A 62 5.96 -15.20 26.69
CA GLU A 62 6.16 -16.63 26.58
C GLU A 62 6.77 -17.00 25.21
N PRO A 63 7.47 -18.14 25.08
CA PRO A 63 8.15 -18.52 23.85
C PRO A 63 7.17 -18.68 22.71
N CYS A 64 7.52 -18.11 21.56
CA CYS A 64 6.71 -18.16 20.35
C CYS A 64 7.46 -18.85 19.21
N ALA A 65 6.82 -19.82 18.56
CA ALA A 65 7.41 -20.55 17.43
C ALA A 65 7.27 -19.79 16.10
N ALA A 66 6.25 -18.94 15.97
CA ALA A 66 5.96 -18.18 14.74
C ALA A 66 5.42 -16.79 15.09
N ILE A 67 6.22 -15.76 14.78
CA ILE A 67 5.86 -14.36 14.98
C ILE A 67 5.40 -13.78 13.65
N GLU A 68 4.27 -13.09 13.67
CA GLU A 68 3.78 -12.30 12.55
C GLU A 68 3.86 -10.81 12.91
N VAL A 69 4.51 -10.04 12.05
CA VAL A 69 4.56 -8.58 12.14
C VAL A 69 3.56 -7.98 11.17
N SER A 70 2.82 -6.97 11.63
CA SER A 70 1.82 -6.28 10.85
C SER A 70 1.76 -4.79 11.18
N LEU A 71 1.20 -4.03 10.25
CA LEU A 71 0.82 -2.64 10.44
C LEU A 71 -0.64 -2.59 10.91
N PRO A 72 -0.96 -2.07 12.10
CA PRO A 72 -2.34 -1.90 12.53
C PRO A 72 -3.10 -0.96 11.60
N GLN A 73 -4.43 -1.11 11.53
CA GLN A 73 -5.27 -0.27 10.69
C GLN A 73 -5.12 1.22 11.02
N GLY A 74 -5.13 2.06 9.99
CA GLY A 74 -4.98 3.51 10.09
C GLY A 74 -3.53 4.00 10.17
N TYR A 75 -2.55 3.12 10.35
CA TYR A 75 -1.14 3.47 10.24
C TYR A 75 -0.63 3.34 8.81
N ARG A 76 0.41 4.12 8.49
CA ARG A 76 1.08 4.13 7.19
C ARG A 76 2.58 3.95 7.37
N LEU A 77 3.27 3.47 6.34
CA LEU A 77 4.71 3.26 6.35
C LEU A 77 5.50 4.55 6.05
N ILE A 78 5.04 5.68 6.59
CA ILE A 78 5.70 6.98 6.40
C ILE A 78 5.39 7.90 7.58
N GLY A 79 6.41 8.58 8.08
CA GLY A 79 6.33 9.36 9.31
C GLY A 79 6.26 8.47 10.56
N LYS A 80 5.56 8.96 11.59
CA LYS A 80 5.33 8.21 12.83
C LYS A 80 4.37 7.05 12.56
N THR A 81 4.76 5.85 12.96
CA THR A 81 3.97 4.65 12.78
C THR A 81 4.04 3.74 14.00
N MET A 82 3.20 2.71 14.01
CA MET A 82 3.15 1.71 15.07
C MET A 82 3.19 0.34 14.41
N LEU A 83 4.11 -0.51 14.83
CA LEU A 83 4.20 -1.90 14.37
C LEU A 83 3.61 -2.81 15.44
N ARG A 84 3.04 -3.94 15.02
CA ARG A 84 2.54 -4.98 15.93
C ARG A 84 3.17 -6.31 15.58
N ALA A 85 3.78 -6.96 16.57
CA ALA A 85 4.14 -8.36 16.50
C ALA A 85 3.11 -9.18 17.28
N LYS A 86 2.65 -10.28 16.71
CA LYS A 86 1.72 -11.23 17.33
C LYS A 86 2.29 -12.64 17.21
N CYS A 87 2.15 -13.43 18.28
CA CYS A 87 2.44 -14.85 18.21
C CYS A 87 1.30 -15.63 17.54
N LEU A 88 1.62 -16.50 16.58
CA LEU A 88 0.67 -17.37 15.90
C LEU A 88 0.67 -18.80 16.44
N GLN A 89 1.78 -19.27 17.00
CA GLN A 89 1.94 -20.65 17.49
C GLN A 89 2.73 -20.70 18.80
N GLY A 90 2.15 -21.36 19.81
CA GLY A 90 2.75 -21.58 21.12
C GLY A 90 2.12 -20.72 22.22
N ALA A 91 2.27 -19.40 22.11
CA ALA A 91 1.79 -18.44 23.09
C ALA A 91 0.72 -17.49 22.53
N SER A 92 0.01 -16.78 23.40
CA SER A 92 -1.00 -15.78 23.03
C SER A 92 -0.62 -14.40 23.54
N TRP A 93 0.33 -13.76 22.86
CA TRP A 93 0.72 -12.38 23.13
C TRP A 93 0.77 -11.53 21.87
N SER A 94 0.65 -10.21 22.06
CA SER A 94 0.90 -9.21 21.04
C SER A 94 1.62 -8.01 21.65
N VAL A 95 2.65 -7.51 20.97
CA VAL A 95 3.40 -6.34 21.40
C VAL A 95 3.41 -5.30 20.28
N ASN A 96 3.26 -4.03 20.66
CA ASN A 96 3.37 -2.94 19.72
C ASN A 96 4.65 -2.14 20.00
N THR A 97 5.32 -1.69 18.94
CA THR A 97 6.44 -0.77 19.07
C THR A 97 6.27 0.43 18.13
N PRO A 98 6.42 1.68 18.62
CA PRO A 98 6.48 2.84 17.76
C PRO A 98 7.69 2.79 16.84
N ALA A 99 7.54 3.27 15.61
CA ALA A 99 8.64 3.48 14.69
C ALA A 99 8.49 4.83 13.98
N GLN A 100 9.61 5.41 13.58
CA GLN A 100 9.67 6.58 12.71
C GLN A 100 10.24 6.13 11.37
N ILE A 101 9.50 6.35 10.29
CA ILE A 101 9.93 6.05 8.92
C ILE A 101 10.09 7.36 8.16
N THR A 102 11.24 7.54 7.53
CA THR A 102 11.54 8.68 6.66
C THR A 102 11.75 8.16 5.24
N MET A 103 11.25 8.89 4.25
CA MET A 103 11.29 8.46 2.86
C MET A 103 11.84 9.58 1.99
N GLN A 104 13.12 9.50 1.65
CA GLN A 104 13.74 10.48 0.76
C GLN A 104 13.41 10.14 -0.69
N VAL A 105 12.67 11.03 -1.36
CA VAL A 105 12.26 10.87 -2.76
C VAL A 105 12.79 12.03 -3.59
N GLN A 106 12.88 11.82 -4.91
CA GLN A 106 12.89 12.92 -5.87
C GLN A 106 11.45 13.25 -6.25
N TYR A 107 11.16 14.54 -6.37
CA TYR A 107 9.85 15.03 -6.76
C TYR A 107 9.97 16.24 -7.68
N VAL A 108 8.93 16.49 -8.46
CA VAL A 108 8.89 17.51 -9.49
C VAL A 108 8.49 18.86 -8.88
N VAL A 109 9.29 19.89 -9.16
CA VAL A 109 9.01 21.29 -8.83
C VAL A 109 9.00 22.14 -10.10
N ALA A 110 8.34 23.30 -10.03
CA ALA A 110 8.40 24.31 -11.09
C ALA A 110 9.80 24.94 -11.16
N ALA A 111 10.49 24.85 -12.31
CA ALA A 111 11.82 25.46 -12.50
C ALA A 111 11.76 26.99 -12.60
N ARG A 112 10.61 27.53 -12.99
CA ARG A 112 10.32 28.97 -13.16
C ARG A 112 8.84 29.23 -12.84
N PRO A 113 8.37 30.50 -12.77
CA PRO A 113 6.93 30.77 -12.65
C PRO A 113 6.17 30.21 -13.87
N LEU A 114 5.08 29.49 -13.61
CA LEU A 114 4.23 28.84 -14.63
C LEU A 114 2.82 29.39 -14.56
N GLY A 115 2.24 29.70 -15.71
CA GLY A 115 0.90 30.26 -15.82
C GLY A 115 -0.20 29.18 -15.83
N ALA A 116 -1.42 29.57 -15.46
CA ALA A 116 -2.58 28.73 -15.71
C ALA A 116 -2.77 28.52 -17.23
N ASN A 117 -3.27 27.35 -17.63
CA ASN A 117 -3.44 26.90 -19.03
C ASN A 117 -2.14 26.66 -19.80
N GLN A 118 -0.96 26.87 -19.20
CA GLN A 118 0.31 26.58 -19.85
C GLN A 118 0.54 25.07 -19.94
N THR A 119 0.94 24.59 -21.12
CA THR A 119 1.43 23.21 -21.32
C THR A 119 2.87 23.10 -20.82
N LEU A 120 3.13 22.13 -19.96
CA LEU A 120 4.44 21.90 -19.35
C LEU A 120 5.41 21.26 -20.35
N ALA A 121 6.59 21.84 -20.49
CA ALA A 121 7.73 21.26 -21.21
C ALA A 121 8.86 20.89 -20.23
N ASP A 122 9.88 20.16 -20.69
CA ASP A 122 11.02 19.74 -19.85
C ASP A 122 11.71 20.90 -19.13
N ALA A 123 11.86 22.04 -19.81
CA ALA A 123 12.49 23.24 -19.23
C ALA A 123 11.66 23.91 -18.11
N ASP A 124 10.39 23.55 -17.96
CA ASP A 124 9.52 24.06 -16.90
C ASP A 124 9.63 23.26 -15.60
N LEU A 125 10.24 22.07 -15.66
CA LEU A 125 10.28 21.10 -14.57
C LEU A 125 11.70 20.92 -14.05
N MET A 126 11.81 20.73 -12.74
CA MET A 126 13.08 20.38 -12.09
C MET A 126 12.80 19.30 -11.03
N LEU A 127 13.77 18.42 -10.79
CA LEU A 127 13.70 17.44 -9.72
C LEU A 127 14.37 17.98 -8.46
N GLN A 128 13.68 17.86 -7.33
CA GLN A 128 14.19 18.20 -6.01
C GLN A 128 14.10 16.97 -5.09
N ARG A 129 15.00 16.88 -4.09
CA ARG A 129 14.94 15.83 -3.06
C ARG A 129 14.23 16.33 -1.81
N GLY A 130 13.44 15.48 -1.18
CA GLY A 130 12.79 15.79 0.09
C GLY A 130 12.13 14.57 0.73
N ASP A 131 11.72 14.74 1.99
CA ASP A 131 11.01 13.70 2.74
C ASP A 131 9.54 13.65 2.31
N LEU A 132 9.13 12.54 1.69
CA LEU A 132 7.75 12.29 1.26
C LEU A 132 6.75 12.37 2.43
N GLY A 133 7.17 12.15 3.68
CA GLY A 133 6.32 12.32 4.85
C GLY A 133 5.89 13.77 5.10
N THR A 134 6.64 14.75 4.57
CA THR A 134 6.40 16.19 4.70
C THR A 134 5.79 16.82 3.45
N LEU A 135 5.81 16.11 2.33
CA LEU A 135 5.27 16.58 1.06
C LEU A 135 3.74 16.37 0.99
N PRO A 136 3.03 17.20 0.22
CA PRO A 136 1.63 16.94 -0.10
C PRO A 136 1.47 15.57 -0.79
N GLY A 137 0.46 14.79 -0.39
CA GLY A 137 0.30 13.40 -0.86
C GLY A 137 0.04 13.24 -2.37
N SER A 138 -0.27 14.33 -3.08
CA SER A 138 -0.48 14.37 -4.53
C SER A 138 0.70 14.89 -5.33
N VAL A 139 1.87 15.08 -4.70
CA VAL A 139 3.10 15.50 -5.38
C VAL A 139 3.49 14.51 -6.48
N ILE A 140 3.96 15.03 -7.61
CA ILE A 140 4.42 14.23 -8.73
C ILE A 140 5.87 13.82 -8.49
N LEU A 141 6.15 12.52 -8.53
CA LEU A 141 7.50 11.96 -8.35
C LEU A 141 8.23 11.72 -9.69
N ASP A 142 7.48 11.62 -10.78
CA ASP A 142 8.00 11.36 -12.13
C ASP A 142 7.53 12.46 -13.09
N SER A 143 8.48 13.17 -13.71
CA SER A 143 8.23 14.24 -14.67
C SER A 143 7.37 13.79 -15.85
N THR A 144 7.43 12.52 -16.26
CA THR A 144 6.61 12.00 -17.37
C THR A 144 5.11 12.13 -17.12
N GLN A 145 4.69 12.19 -15.85
CA GLN A 145 3.28 12.39 -15.48
C GLN A 145 2.80 13.83 -15.68
N ALA A 146 3.73 14.79 -15.82
CA ALA A 146 3.45 16.22 -15.96
C ALA A 146 3.76 16.76 -17.35
N LEU A 147 4.78 16.23 -18.04
CA LEU A 147 5.18 16.66 -19.38
C LEU A 147 4.02 16.59 -20.38
N GLY A 148 3.87 17.63 -21.19
CA GLY A 148 2.81 17.75 -22.20
C GLY A 148 1.41 18.00 -21.62
N ARG A 149 1.25 18.05 -20.29
CA ARG A 149 -0.03 18.39 -19.66
C ARG A 149 -0.14 19.88 -19.41
N ALA A 150 -1.37 20.39 -19.50
CA ALA A 150 -1.67 21.78 -19.23
C ALA A 150 -1.97 22.00 -17.74
N LEU A 151 -1.52 23.12 -17.18
CA LEU A 151 -1.89 23.54 -15.83
C LEU A 151 -3.32 24.07 -15.78
N ASN A 152 -4.00 23.86 -14.65
CA ASN A 152 -5.30 24.50 -14.35
C ASN A 152 -5.17 25.72 -13.43
N THR A 153 -4.00 25.93 -12.82
CA THR A 153 -3.68 27.04 -11.92
C THR A 153 -2.24 27.49 -12.13
N ALA A 154 -1.90 28.71 -11.71
CA ALA A 154 -0.52 29.20 -11.75
C ALA A 154 0.31 28.61 -10.60
N ILE A 155 1.61 28.40 -10.85
CA ILE A 155 2.55 27.82 -9.88
C ILE A 155 3.81 28.69 -9.84
N ALA A 156 4.24 29.07 -8.64
CA ALA A 156 5.49 29.81 -8.44
C ALA A 156 6.71 28.89 -8.58
N ALA A 157 7.86 29.46 -8.95
CA ALA A 157 9.12 28.72 -9.01
C ALA A 157 9.45 28.05 -7.66
N GLY A 158 10.01 26.84 -7.73
CA GLY A 158 10.38 26.02 -6.58
C GLY A 158 9.20 25.32 -5.87
N GLN A 159 7.95 25.59 -6.26
CA GLN A 159 6.80 24.90 -5.67
C GLN A 159 6.65 23.48 -6.22
N PRO A 160 6.25 22.49 -5.39
CA PRO A 160 5.96 21.14 -5.86
C PRO A 160 4.80 21.13 -6.85
N ILE A 161 4.99 20.46 -8.00
CA ILE A 161 3.92 20.18 -8.94
C ILE A 161 3.09 19.02 -8.39
N ARG A 162 1.78 19.22 -8.33
CA ARG A 162 0.84 18.24 -7.79
C ARG A 162 -0.17 17.82 -8.84
N LYS A 163 -0.74 16.62 -8.68
CA LYS A 163 -1.72 16.07 -9.65
C LYS A 163 -2.90 17.01 -9.88
N GLU A 164 -3.40 17.66 -8.84
CA GLU A 164 -4.53 18.60 -8.93
C GLU A 164 -4.19 19.91 -9.64
N HIS A 165 -2.91 20.23 -9.85
CA HIS A 165 -2.53 21.39 -10.69
C HIS A 165 -2.62 21.08 -12.17
N LEU A 166 -2.57 19.81 -12.54
CA LEU A 166 -2.65 19.38 -13.92
C LEU A 166 -4.12 19.28 -14.33
N ARG A 167 -4.44 19.77 -15.53
CA ARG A 167 -5.72 19.42 -16.15
C ARG A 167 -5.81 17.92 -16.29
N ALA A 168 -6.95 17.37 -15.87
CA ALA A 168 -7.26 15.97 -16.08
C ALA A 168 -7.19 15.64 -17.57
N ALA A 169 -6.45 14.58 -17.92
CA ALA A 169 -6.32 14.15 -19.30
C ALA A 169 -7.65 13.55 -19.76
N MET A 170 -8.07 13.83 -20.98
CA MET A 170 -9.23 13.14 -21.57
C MET A 170 -8.85 11.68 -21.82
N VAL A 171 -9.40 10.76 -21.03
CA VAL A 171 -9.09 9.32 -21.10
C VAL A 171 -10.20 8.51 -21.76
N ILE A 172 -11.41 9.06 -21.80
CA ILE A 172 -12.58 8.46 -22.45
C ILE A 172 -13.23 9.47 -23.38
N GLN A 173 -13.54 9.03 -24.59
CA GLN A 173 -14.30 9.77 -25.58
C GLN A 173 -15.73 9.23 -25.67
N GLN A 174 -16.66 10.08 -26.10
CA GLN A 174 -18.03 9.69 -26.39
C GLN A 174 -18.04 8.62 -27.49
N ASN A 175 -18.91 7.62 -27.34
CA ASN A 175 -19.04 6.44 -28.18
C ASN A 175 -17.82 5.50 -28.17
N GLN A 176 -16.82 5.75 -27.32
CA GLN A 176 -15.71 4.83 -27.12
C GLN A 176 -16.20 3.55 -26.42
N ARG A 177 -15.73 2.39 -26.88
CA ARG A 177 -15.87 1.14 -26.15
C ARG A 177 -14.94 1.17 -24.93
N VAL A 178 -15.51 0.98 -23.75
CA VAL A 178 -14.80 1.04 -22.48
C VAL A 178 -14.93 -0.29 -21.74
N LYS A 179 -13.88 -0.65 -21.00
CA LYS A 179 -13.89 -1.79 -20.08
C LYS A 179 -14.42 -1.32 -18.74
N ILE A 180 -15.45 -1.97 -18.24
CA ILE A 180 -16.08 -1.68 -16.96
C ILE A 180 -15.49 -2.63 -15.94
N LEU A 181 -14.91 -2.07 -14.90
CA LEU A 181 -14.33 -2.81 -13.79
C LEU A 181 -15.23 -2.58 -12.58
N TYR A 182 -15.93 -3.63 -12.16
CA TYR A 182 -16.73 -3.61 -10.95
C TYR A 182 -15.96 -4.31 -9.84
N ARG A 183 -15.83 -3.66 -8.68
CA ARG A 183 -15.11 -4.19 -7.52
C ARG A 183 -15.97 -4.13 -6.28
N GLU A 184 -16.24 -5.29 -5.71
CA GLU A 184 -16.98 -5.46 -4.45
C GLU A 184 -16.41 -6.66 -3.70
N ASP A 185 -16.10 -6.49 -2.41
CA ASP A 185 -15.60 -7.54 -1.50
C ASP A 185 -14.45 -8.40 -2.05
N GLY A 186 -13.55 -7.80 -2.84
CA GLY A 186 -12.40 -8.48 -3.43
C GLY A 186 -12.71 -9.28 -4.70
N ILE A 187 -13.95 -9.26 -5.18
CA ILE A 187 -14.35 -9.80 -6.48
C ILE A 187 -14.24 -8.70 -7.53
N GLU A 188 -13.57 -9.00 -8.63
CA GLU A 188 -13.45 -8.10 -9.79
C GLU A 188 -14.20 -8.68 -10.98
N ILE A 189 -15.24 -7.97 -11.44
CA ILE A 189 -16.01 -8.33 -12.63
C ILE A 189 -15.66 -7.37 -13.76
N ASN A 190 -15.28 -7.95 -14.90
CA ASN A 190 -14.93 -7.21 -16.10
C ASN A 190 -16.07 -7.30 -17.12
N ASN A 191 -16.63 -6.16 -17.52
CA ASN A 191 -17.65 -6.03 -18.55
C ASN A 191 -17.21 -5.02 -19.61
N GLU A 192 -17.97 -4.91 -20.70
CA GLU A 192 -17.77 -3.89 -21.73
C GLU A 192 -19.01 -3.02 -21.89
N GLY A 193 -18.81 -1.76 -22.25
CA GLY A 193 -19.89 -0.84 -22.57
C GLY A 193 -19.46 0.28 -23.50
N ILE A 194 -20.41 1.14 -23.87
CA ILE A 194 -20.17 2.30 -24.71
C ILE A 194 -20.33 3.57 -23.87
N ALA A 195 -19.28 4.40 -23.84
CA ALA A 195 -19.31 5.68 -23.14
C ALA A 195 -20.31 6.64 -23.82
N LEU A 196 -21.18 7.27 -23.04
CA LEU A 196 -22.20 8.20 -23.53
C LEU A 196 -21.72 9.65 -23.60
N GLY A 197 -20.54 9.94 -23.06
CA GLY A 197 -19.93 11.25 -23.07
C GLY A 197 -18.42 11.16 -22.93
N ASN A 198 -17.74 12.27 -23.17
CA ASN A 198 -16.31 12.36 -22.91
C ASN A 198 -16.05 12.48 -21.41
N ALA A 199 -14.95 11.90 -20.93
CA ALA A 199 -14.55 12.02 -19.54
C ALA A 199 -13.03 12.13 -19.40
N ALA A 200 -12.62 13.06 -18.55
CA ALA A 200 -11.25 13.16 -18.11
C ALA A 200 -10.95 12.13 -17.02
N GLU A 201 -9.68 11.84 -16.80
CA GLU A 201 -9.23 10.93 -15.74
C GLU A 201 -9.83 11.37 -14.39
N GLY A 202 -10.46 10.43 -13.68
CA GLY A 202 -11.14 10.69 -12.40
C GLY A 202 -12.54 11.31 -12.52
N ALA A 203 -13.00 11.69 -13.72
CA ALA A 203 -14.35 12.20 -13.92
C ALA A 203 -15.38 11.07 -14.00
N ILE A 204 -16.63 11.37 -13.62
CA ILE A 204 -17.74 10.43 -13.78
C ILE A 204 -18.19 10.39 -15.24
N VAL A 205 -18.35 9.19 -15.79
CA VAL A 205 -18.87 8.95 -17.13
C VAL A 205 -20.07 8.00 -17.07
N ARG A 206 -21.08 8.28 -17.89
CA ARG A 206 -22.22 7.38 -18.11
C ARG A 206 -21.91 6.39 -19.22
N ILE A 207 -22.25 5.13 -19.02
CA ILE A 207 -21.88 4.02 -19.90
C ILE A 207 -23.13 3.22 -20.22
N ARG A 208 -23.39 2.93 -21.49
CA ARG A 208 -24.43 1.98 -21.89
C ARG A 208 -23.86 0.57 -21.93
N VAL A 209 -24.50 -0.35 -21.22
CA VAL A 209 -24.15 -1.77 -21.12
C VAL A 209 -25.35 -2.58 -21.56
N GLY A 210 -25.17 -3.61 -22.39
CA GLY A 210 -26.18 -4.61 -22.78
C GLY A 210 -27.61 -4.08 -23.03
N GLY A 211 -28.01 -3.94 -24.29
CA GLY A 211 -29.37 -3.48 -24.64
C GLY A 211 -29.57 -1.99 -24.34
N ASN A 212 -29.94 -1.63 -23.11
CA ASN A 212 -30.30 -0.25 -22.72
C ASN A 212 -29.96 0.16 -21.27
N THR A 213 -29.18 -0.62 -20.52
CA THR A 213 -28.81 -0.28 -19.13
C THR A 213 -27.74 0.80 -19.12
N ILE A 214 -27.87 1.81 -18.24
CA ILE A 214 -26.88 2.88 -18.07
C ILE A 214 -26.25 2.78 -16.69
N LEU A 215 -24.93 2.67 -16.65
CA LEU A 215 -24.13 2.73 -15.43
C LEU A 215 -23.37 4.05 -15.37
N SER A 216 -23.03 4.49 -14.16
CA SER A 216 -22.10 5.61 -13.94
C SER A 216 -20.88 5.09 -13.22
N GLY A 217 -19.71 5.57 -13.61
CA GLY A 217 -18.46 5.20 -12.95
C GLY A 217 -17.35 6.19 -13.23
N THR A 218 -16.22 5.99 -12.57
CA THR A 218 -15.05 6.87 -12.64
C THR A 218 -14.13 6.47 -13.79
N ALA A 219 -13.83 7.41 -14.67
CA ALA A 219 -12.95 7.20 -15.82
C ALA A 219 -11.49 7.01 -15.38
N LEU A 220 -10.86 5.94 -15.85
CA LEU A 220 -9.45 5.60 -15.64
C LEU A 220 -8.69 5.60 -16.98
N PRO A 221 -7.35 5.73 -16.95
CA PRO A 221 -6.53 5.60 -18.15
C PRO A 221 -6.75 4.26 -18.87
N GLY A 222 -6.52 4.22 -20.18
CA GLY A 222 -6.67 3.01 -20.99
C GLY A 222 -8.11 2.63 -21.35
N GLY A 223 -9.06 3.57 -21.21
CA GLY A 223 -10.47 3.32 -21.54
C GLY A 223 -11.18 2.41 -20.53
N VAL A 224 -10.73 2.44 -19.28
CA VAL A 224 -11.34 1.66 -18.18
C VAL A 224 -12.26 2.57 -17.37
N VAL A 225 -13.38 2.04 -16.88
CA VAL A 225 -14.28 2.73 -15.95
C VAL A 225 -14.46 1.89 -14.70
N LEU A 226 -14.11 2.46 -13.55
CA LEU A 226 -14.34 1.84 -12.25
C LEU A 226 -15.76 2.15 -11.79
N VAL A 227 -16.54 1.11 -11.52
CA VAL A 227 -17.87 1.21 -10.90
C VAL A 227 -17.76 0.60 -9.52
N SER A 228 -18.01 1.41 -8.50
CA SER A 228 -18.14 0.97 -7.11
C SER A 228 -19.60 1.16 -6.68
N PRO A 229 -20.15 0.26 -5.85
CA PRO A 229 -21.49 0.40 -5.29
C PRO A 229 -21.66 1.70 -4.47
#